data_AF-A0A2H0P410-F1
#
_entry.id   AF-A0A2H0P410-F1
#
_cell.length_a   1.000
_cell.length_b   1.000
_cell.length_c   1.000
_cell.angle_alpha   90.00
_cell.angle_beta   90.00
_cell.angle_gamma   90.00
#
_symmetry.space_group_name_H-M   'P 1'
#
loop_
_entity.id
_entity.type
_entity.pdbx_description
1 polymer ?
#
loop_
_entity_poly.entity_id
_entity_poly.type
_entity_poly.pdbx_seq_one_letter_code
_entity_poly.pdbx_strand_id
1 'polypeptide(L)'
;MKKKKASELSLHFIDDGKIEVAPLAFMRGRALNSAFVILDEAQNCTKEQMKRFLTRLGFDPKVIVTADINPNRPPAWNPFRRHGGQHVPGISFVCLTDADVVRHPLVQAIVRAYDEDAKRQKSS
;
A
#
# COMPACT_ATOMS: atom_id res chain seq x y z
N MET A 1 28.19 -3.18 -10.05
CA MET A 1 27.99 -4.64 -10.27
C MET A 1 26.78 -5.25 -9.54
N LYS A 2 26.53 -4.98 -8.24
CA LYS A 2 25.40 -5.60 -7.49
C LYS A 2 23.99 -5.23 -8.01
N LYS A 3 23.76 -3.99 -8.45
CA LYS A 3 22.43 -3.55 -8.95
C LYS A 3 22.00 -4.21 -10.27
N LYS A 4 22.94 -4.46 -11.20
CA LYS A 4 22.67 -5.12 -12.50
C LYS A 4 22.18 -6.56 -12.32
N LYS A 5 22.80 -7.29 -11.39
CA LYS A 5 22.46 -8.68 -11.06
C LYS A 5 21.08 -8.80 -10.40
N ALA A 6 20.70 -7.82 -9.57
CA ALA A 6 19.38 -7.80 -8.92
C ALA A 6 18.25 -7.55 -9.92
N SER A 7 18.43 -6.62 -10.87
CA SER A 7 17.43 -6.38 -11.93
C SER A 7 17.26 -7.59 -12.86
N GLU A 8 18.36 -8.26 -13.23
CA GLU A 8 18.33 -9.48 -14.05
C GLU A 8 17.59 -10.62 -13.33
N LEU A 9 17.83 -10.78 -12.02
CA LEU A 9 17.16 -11.78 -11.20
C LEU A 9 15.66 -11.51 -11.04
N SER A 10 15.27 -10.24 -10.83
CA SER A 10 13.85 -9.86 -10.75
C SER A 10 13.11 -10.15 -12.05
N LEU A 11 13.73 -9.84 -13.20
CA LEU A 11 13.15 -10.13 -14.52
C LEU A 11 12.96 -11.65 -14.71
N HIS A 12 13.96 -12.46 -14.36
CA HIS A 12 13.85 -13.91 -14.41
C HIS A 12 12.70 -14.44 -13.54
N PHE A 13 12.47 -13.87 -12.34
CA PHE A 13 11.36 -14.29 -11.49
C PHE A 13 9.99 -13.84 -11.99
N ILE A 14 9.93 -12.74 -12.74
CA ILE A 14 8.71 -12.32 -13.45
C ILE A 14 8.42 -13.30 -14.59
N ASP A 15 9.43 -13.64 -15.40
CA ASP A 15 9.28 -14.57 -16.52
C ASP A 15 8.87 -15.98 -16.08
N ASP A 16 9.43 -16.45 -14.96
CA ASP A 16 9.05 -17.71 -14.31
C ASP A 16 7.65 -17.69 -13.64
N GLY A 17 6.99 -16.53 -13.60
CA GLY A 17 5.70 -16.34 -12.92
C GLY A 17 5.77 -16.41 -11.39
N LYS A 18 6.98 -16.32 -10.80
CA LYS A 18 7.19 -16.30 -9.33
C LYS A 18 6.86 -14.92 -8.74
N ILE A 19 7.07 -13.86 -9.50
CA ILE A 19 6.67 -12.49 -9.17
C ILE A 19 5.63 -12.06 -10.20
N GLU A 20 4.47 -11.61 -9.73
CA GLU A 20 3.42 -11.09 -10.59
C GLU A 20 3.07 -9.66 -10.18
N VAL A 21 3.08 -8.75 -11.16
CA VAL A 21 2.57 -7.38 -10.98
C VAL A 21 1.33 -7.26 -11.85
N ALA A 22 0.17 -7.18 -11.22
CA ALA A 22 -1.10 -7.13 -11.92
C ALA A 22 -2.06 -6.14 -11.27
N PRO A 23 -2.89 -5.44 -12.05
CA PRO A 23 -3.86 -4.52 -11.50
C PRO A 23 -4.98 -5.30 -10.81
N LEU A 24 -5.66 -4.65 -9.85
CA LEU A 24 -6.69 -5.29 -9.02
C LEU A 24 -7.80 -6.00 -9.81
N ALA A 25 -8.12 -5.51 -11.01
CA ALA A 25 -9.13 -6.10 -11.90
C ALA A 25 -8.78 -7.53 -12.37
N PHE A 26 -7.49 -7.86 -12.48
CA PHE A 26 -7.00 -9.15 -12.97
C PHE A 26 -7.12 -10.26 -11.91
N MET A 27 -7.43 -9.89 -10.67
CA MET A 27 -7.65 -10.84 -9.59
C MET A 27 -9.01 -11.54 -9.68
N ARG A 28 -9.91 -11.08 -10.55
CA ARG A 28 -11.24 -11.70 -10.72
C ARG A 28 -11.08 -13.14 -11.22
N GLY A 29 -11.75 -14.08 -10.53
CA GLY A 29 -11.72 -15.50 -10.91
C GLY A 29 -10.44 -16.25 -10.53
N ARG A 30 -9.48 -15.61 -9.85
CA ARG A 30 -8.26 -16.26 -9.35
C ARG A 30 -8.41 -16.67 -7.88
N ALA A 31 -7.59 -17.63 -7.46
CA ALA A 31 -7.38 -17.98 -6.06
C ALA A 31 -5.89 -17.82 -5.76
N LEU A 32 -5.55 -17.01 -4.77
CA LEU A 32 -4.18 -16.72 -4.34
C LEU A 32 -3.85 -17.68 -3.19
N ASN A 33 -3.38 -18.87 -3.54
CA ASN A 33 -2.94 -19.90 -2.59
C ASN A 33 -1.43 -19.80 -2.37
N SER A 34 -0.96 -19.98 -1.13
CA SER A 34 0.46 -20.03 -0.77
C SER A 34 1.27 -18.87 -1.35
N ALA A 35 0.67 -17.68 -1.39
CA ALA A 35 1.22 -16.50 -2.02
C ALA A 35 1.48 -15.39 -1.00
N PHE A 36 2.53 -14.61 -1.24
CA PHE A 36 2.78 -13.36 -0.56
C PHE A 36 2.28 -12.21 -1.43
N VAL A 37 1.26 -11.49 -0.97
CA VAL A 37 0.53 -10.50 -1.75
C VAL A 37 0.71 -9.12 -1.14
N ILE A 38 1.06 -8.14 -1.97
CA ILE A 38 1.08 -6.73 -1.59
C ILE A 38 0.03 -6.01 -2.42
N LEU A 39 -0.98 -5.45 -1.75
CA LEU A 39 -1.94 -4.55 -2.38
C LEU A 39 -1.54 -3.12 -2.04
N ASP A 40 -1.00 -2.42 -3.04
CA ASP A 40 -0.53 -1.05 -2.88
C ASP A 40 -1.61 -0.01 -3.19
N GLU A 41 -1.45 1.20 -2.67
CA GLU A 41 -2.31 2.35 -2.92
C GLU A 41 -3.79 2.05 -2.63
N ALA A 42 -4.04 1.22 -1.61
CA ALA A 42 -5.34 0.65 -1.38
C ALA A 42 -6.37 1.75 -1.07
N GLN A 43 -5.98 2.95 -0.63
CA GLN A 43 -6.89 4.07 -0.42
C GLN A 43 -7.74 4.45 -1.64
N ASN A 44 -7.28 4.08 -2.84
CA ASN A 44 -8.01 4.27 -4.09
C ASN A 44 -9.08 3.20 -4.36
N CYS A 45 -9.11 2.11 -3.58
CA CYS A 45 -10.09 1.04 -3.73
C CYS A 45 -11.46 1.43 -3.19
N THR A 46 -12.51 0.95 -3.84
CA THR A 46 -13.86 0.91 -3.26
C THR A 46 -13.99 -0.26 -2.29
N LYS A 47 -15.03 -0.24 -1.45
CA LYS A 47 -15.36 -1.38 -0.57
C LYS A 47 -15.61 -2.66 -1.34
N GLU A 48 -16.26 -2.56 -2.50
CA GLU A 48 -16.56 -3.71 -3.35
C GLU A 48 -15.29 -4.30 -3.95
N GLN A 49 -14.35 -3.46 -4.37
CA GLN A 49 -13.05 -3.88 -4.88
C GLN A 49 -12.22 -4.56 -3.78
N MET A 50 -12.17 -3.99 -2.58
CA MET A 50 -11.51 -4.61 -1.43
C MET A 50 -12.15 -5.96 -1.08
N LYS A 51 -13.49 -6.04 -1.02
CA LYS A 51 -14.19 -7.31 -0.78
C LYS A 51 -13.88 -8.34 -1.86
N ARG A 52 -13.88 -7.94 -3.14
CA ARG A 52 -13.52 -8.83 -4.25
C ARG A 52 -12.11 -9.38 -4.05
N PHE A 53 -11.15 -8.53 -3.74
CA PHE A 53 -9.76 -8.93 -3.45
C PHE A 53 -9.66 -9.93 -2.29
N LEU A 54 -10.23 -9.59 -1.12
CA LEU A 54 -10.16 -10.45 0.07
C LEU A 54 -10.76 -11.84 -0.19
N THR A 55 -11.82 -11.94 -0.99
CA THR A 55 -12.41 -13.25 -1.37
C THR A 55 -11.57 -14.06 -2.38
N ARG A 56 -10.44 -13.53 -2.88
CA ARG A 56 -9.50 -14.28 -3.71
C ARG A 56 -8.41 -14.96 -2.88
N LEU A 57 -8.25 -14.57 -1.62
CA LEU A 57 -7.25 -15.14 -0.72
C LEU A 57 -7.64 -16.59 -0.42
N GLY A 58 -6.79 -17.51 -0.86
CA GLY A 58 -7.02 -18.94 -0.76
C GLY A 58 -6.36 -19.55 0.48
N PHE A 59 -5.73 -20.71 0.34
CA PHE A 59 -5.04 -21.39 1.42
C PHE A 59 -3.68 -20.73 1.73
N ASP A 60 -3.39 -20.54 3.03
CA ASP A 60 -2.15 -19.99 3.57
C ASP A 60 -1.57 -18.74 2.84
N PRO A 61 -2.37 -17.68 2.61
CA PRO A 61 -1.87 -16.45 2.01
C PRO A 61 -1.26 -15.54 3.09
N LYS A 62 -0.20 -14.83 2.72
CA LYS A 62 0.33 -13.70 3.51
C LYS A 62 0.05 -12.43 2.75
N VAL A 63 -0.62 -11.47 3.38
CA VAL A 63 -1.10 -10.28 2.68
C VAL A 63 -0.69 -9.03 3.44
N ILE A 64 -0.12 -8.07 2.70
CA ILE A 64 0.12 -6.71 3.16
C ILE A 64 -0.75 -5.79 2.30
N VAL A 65 -1.46 -4.88 2.95
CA VAL A 65 -2.25 -3.83 2.29
C VAL A 65 -1.68 -2.50 2.75
N THR A 66 -1.18 -1.69 1.82
CA THR A 66 -0.64 -0.36 2.09
C THR A 66 -1.62 0.71 1.64
N ALA A 67 -1.68 1.80 2.39
CA ALA A 67 -2.54 2.93 2.09
C ALA A 67 -2.07 4.20 2.78
N ASP A 68 -2.16 5.32 2.08
CA ASP A 68 -1.98 6.63 2.69
C ASP A 68 -3.27 7.10 3.37
N ILE A 69 -3.19 7.30 4.68
CA ILE A 69 -4.32 7.75 5.48
C ILE A 69 -4.46 9.27 5.32
N ASN A 70 -5.53 9.70 4.64
CA ASN A 70 -5.94 11.10 4.63
C ASN A 70 -7.09 11.30 5.64
N PRO A 71 -6.89 12.08 6.74
CA PRO A 71 -7.94 12.34 7.73
C PRO A 71 -9.21 12.97 7.15
N ASN A 72 -9.05 13.81 6.12
CA ASN A 72 -10.16 14.52 5.46
C ASN A 72 -10.88 13.63 4.44
N ARG A 73 -10.22 12.57 3.96
CA ARG A 73 -10.76 11.63 2.98
C ARG A 73 -10.36 10.20 3.33
N PRO A 74 -10.90 9.63 4.43
CA PRO A 74 -10.57 8.28 4.82
C PRO A 74 -11.00 7.28 3.74
N PRO A 75 -10.24 6.21 3.51
CA PRO A 75 -10.60 5.22 2.50
C PRO A 75 -11.98 4.62 2.74
N ALA A 76 -12.72 4.33 1.67
CA ALA A 76 -14.07 3.79 1.80
C ALA A 76 -14.08 2.42 2.53
N TRP A 77 -13.02 1.63 2.35
CA TRP A 77 -12.79 0.33 2.99
C TRP A 77 -12.08 0.45 4.35
N ASN A 78 -11.89 1.68 4.87
CA ASN A 78 -11.13 1.93 6.10
C ASN A 78 -11.53 0.96 7.22
N PRO A 79 -10.62 0.04 7.60
CA PRO A 79 -10.91 -0.97 8.60
C PRO A 79 -11.01 -0.39 10.02
N PHE A 80 -10.37 0.76 10.28
CA PHE A 80 -10.45 1.49 11.54
C PHE A 80 -11.82 2.15 11.78
N ARG A 81 -12.59 2.45 10.72
CA ARG A 81 -13.85 3.21 10.83
C ARG A 81 -15.12 2.37 10.92
N ARG A 82 -15.10 1.10 10.49
CA ARG A 82 -16.35 0.32 10.27
C ARG A 82 -16.64 -0.78 11.28
N HIS A 83 -15.68 -1.15 12.12
CA HIS A 83 -15.84 -2.24 13.08
C HIS A 83 -15.81 -1.81 14.55
N GLY A 84 -15.82 -0.52 14.86
CA GLY A 84 -15.76 -0.06 16.26
C GLY A 84 -14.54 -0.61 17.03
N GLY A 85 -13.45 -0.94 16.34
CA GLY A 85 -12.28 -1.56 16.94
C GLY A 85 -12.39 -3.07 17.19
N GLN A 86 -13.35 -3.79 16.58
CA GLN A 86 -13.38 -5.25 16.70
C GLN A 86 -12.13 -5.87 16.10
N HIS A 87 -11.37 -6.55 16.97
CA HIS A 87 -10.20 -7.32 16.61
C HIS A 87 -10.60 -8.50 15.72
N VAL A 88 -9.99 -8.60 14.55
CA VAL A 88 -10.08 -9.80 13.71
C VAL A 88 -8.78 -10.59 13.92
N PRO A 89 -8.84 -11.79 14.52
CA PRO A 89 -7.65 -12.62 14.71
C PRO A 89 -6.90 -12.84 13.40
N GLY A 90 -5.58 -12.70 13.43
CA GLY A 90 -4.72 -12.83 12.25
C GLY A 90 -4.59 -11.55 11.40
N ILE A 91 -5.29 -10.46 11.75
CA ILE A 91 -5.10 -9.14 11.12
C ILE A 91 -4.42 -8.20 12.11
N SER A 92 -3.37 -7.52 11.64
CA SER A 92 -2.67 -6.48 12.40
C SER A 92 -2.65 -5.18 11.60
N PHE A 93 -2.76 -4.06 12.32
CA PHE A 93 -2.70 -2.74 11.75
C PHE A 93 -1.41 -2.05 12.16
N VAL A 94 -0.66 -1.54 11.18
CA VAL A 94 0.56 -0.76 11.39
C VAL A 94 0.31 0.64 10.85
N CYS A 95 0.29 1.63 11.73
CA CYS A 95 0.16 3.04 11.38
C CYS A 95 1.53 3.69 11.43
N LEU A 96 2.08 4.02 10.28
CA LEU A 96 3.30 4.81 10.17
C LEU A 96 2.96 6.31 10.30
N THR A 97 3.90 7.06 10.84
CA THR A 97 3.79 8.50 11.09
C THR A 97 4.89 9.25 10.35
N ASP A 98 4.84 10.59 10.37
CA ASP A 98 5.91 11.41 9.80
C ASP A 98 7.30 11.13 10.41
N ALA A 99 7.35 10.61 11.64
CA ALA A 99 8.60 10.20 12.29
C ALA A 99 9.25 8.99 11.62
N ASP A 100 8.47 8.16 10.93
CA ASP A 100 8.95 6.96 10.23
C ASP A 100 9.42 7.29 8.80
N VAL A 101 9.22 8.53 8.35
CA VAL A 101 9.51 8.94 6.97
C VAL A 101 10.94 9.45 6.80
N VAL A 102 11.81 8.56 6.34
CA VAL A 102 13.20 8.88 5.99
C VAL A 102 13.28 9.33 4.53
N ARG A 103 13.48 10.64 4.31
CA ARG A 103 13.65 11.25 2.98
C ARG A 103 15.09 11.73 2.80
N HIS A 104 15.53 11.77 1.55
CA HIS A 104 16.82 12.38 1.21
C HIS A 104 16.87 13.85 1.69
N PRO A 105 18.00 14.34 2.24
CA PRO A 105 18.07 15.69 2.81
C PRO A 105 17.62 16.80 1.85
N LEU A 106 17.96 16.66 0.56
CA LEU A 106 17.52 17.58 -0.49
C LEU A 106 15.99 17.64 -0.64
N VAL A 107 15.30 16.49 -0.57
CA VAL A 107 13.83 16.44 -0.66
C VAL A 107 13.21 17.12 0.56
N GLN A 108 13.78 16.90 1.75
CA GLN A 108 13.32 17.58 2.96
C GLN A 108 13.48 19.10 2.87
N ALA A 109 14.61 19.57 2.33
CA ALA A 109 14.84 21.01 2.12
C ALA A 109 13.81 21.64 1.16
N ILE A 110 13.48 20.95 0.07
CA ILE A 110 12.45 21.39 -0.88
C ILE A 110 11.08 21.44 -0.22
N VAL A 111 10.66 20.38 0.48
CA VAL A 111 9.35 20.33 1.14
C VAL A 111 9.21 21.46 2.16
N ARG A 112 10.25 21.72 2.97
CA ARG A 112 10.26 22.85 3.92
C ARG A 112 10.06 24.20 3.23
N ALA A 113 10.70 24.42 2.09
CA ALA A 113 10.54 25.66 1.34
C ALA A 113 9.09 25.87 0.85
N TYR A 114 8.41 24.81 0.39
CA TYR A 114 6.99 24.87 0.03
C TYR A 114 6.09 25.16 1.25
N ASP A 115 6.37 24.53 2.39
CA ASP A 115 5.59 24.75 3.61
C ASP A 115 5.71 26.19 4.14
N GLU A 116 6.89 26.80 4.02
CA GLU A 116 7.12 28.21 4.38
C GLU A 116 6.37 29.17 3.45
N ASP A 117 6.39 28.91 2.14
CA ASP A 117 5.66 29.74 1.16
C ASP A 117 4.14 29.66 1.38
N ALA A 118 3.61 28.45 1.61
CA ALA A 118 2.20 28.24 1.91
C ALA A 118 1.74 28.97 3.19
N LYS A 119 2.62 29.13 4.19
CA LYS A 119 2.35 29.93 5.40
C LYS A 119 2.31 31.43 5.10
N ARG A 120 3.24 31.93 4.29
CA ARG A 120 3.29 33.35 3.89
C ARG A 120 2.05 33.78 3.14
N GLN A 121 1.54 32.93 2.23
CA GLN A 121 0.33 33.21 1.46
C GLN A 121 -0.96 33.24 2.30
N LYS A 122 -0.98 32.58 3.48
CA LYS A 122 -2.13 32.61 4.41
C LYS A 122 -2.12 33.82 5.36
N SER A 123 -1.00 34.52 5.47
CA SER A 123 -0.81 35.69 6.33
C SER A 123 -0.94 37.04 5.61
N SER A 124 -1.19 37.03 4.30
CA SER A 124 -1.58 38.18 3.48
C SER A 124 -3.06 38.09 3.12
#